data_AF-A0A8X7NAX9-F1
#
_entry.id   AF-A0A8X7NAX9-F1
#
_cell.length_a   1.000
_cell.length_b   1.000
_cell.length_c   1.000
_cell.angle_alpha   90.00
_cell.angle_beta   90.00
_cell.angle_gamma   90.00
#
_symmetry.space_group_name_H-M   'P 1'
#
loop_
_entity.id
_entity.type
_entity.pdbx_description
1 polymer ?
#
loop_
_entity_poly.entity_id
_entity_poly.type
_entity_poly.pdbx_seq_one_letter_code
_entity_poly.pdbx_strand_id
1 'polypeptide(L)' 'MPATTTTTTPPTAVTPRGDESWKITAKLAKAERENRIWWSFEFFPPRTAQGLNNLYDRIERMSDLGPEFVDIT' A
#
# COMPACT_ATOMS: atom_id res chain seq x y z
N MET A 1 24.55 -35.73 28.31
CA MET A 1 23.47 -34.72 28.23
C MET A 1 24.07 -33.34 28.55
N PRO A 2 24.56 -32.56 27.58
CA PRO A 2 24.83 -31.14 27.80
C PRO A 2 23.63 -30.31 27.32
N ALA A 3 23.17 -29.38 28.17
CA ALA A 3 22.13 -28.42 27.83
C ALA A 3 22.74 -27.32 26.95
N THR A 4 22.20 -27.15 25.74
CA THR A 4 22.57 -26.08 24.82
C THR A 4 21.79 -24.81 25.18
N THR A 5 22.48 -23.76 25.59
CA THR A 5 21.91 -22.42 25.79
C THR A 5 22.56 -21.46 24.79
N THR A 6 21.84 -21.00 23.76
CA THR A 6 22.23 -19.82 22.96
C THR A 6 21.02 -19.35 22.14
N THR A 7 20.32 -18.31 22.61
CA THR A 7 20.34 -16.95 22.04
C THR A 7 19.24 -16.72 21.01
N THR A 8 18.07 -16.30 21.50
CA THR A 8 17.04 -15.65 20.69
C THR A 8 17.43 -14.19 20.51
N THR A 9 17.99 -13.86 19.35
CA THR A 9 18.15 -12.47 18.91
C THR A 9 16.76 -11.81 18.82
N PRO A 10 16.51 -10.66 19.47
CA PRO A 10 15.28 -9.93 19.24
C PRO A 10 15.27 -9.39 17.79
N PRO A 11 14.14 -9.45 17.06
CA PRO A 11 14.07 -8.85 15.75
C PRO A 11 14.34 -7.36 15.88
N THR A 12 15.36 -6.89 15.16
CA THR A 12 15.73 -5.48 15.06
C THR A 12 14.48 -4.68 14.70
N ALA A 13 13.97 -3.89 15.65
CA ALA A 13 12.92 -2.93 15.40
C ALA A 13 13.49 -1.90 14.41
N VAL A 14 13.11 -2.04 13.14
CA VAL A 14 13.42 -1.08 12.10
C VAL A 14 12.78 0.24 12.51
N THR A 15 13.60 1.17 12.99
CA THR A 15 13.17 2.54 13.26
C THR A 15 12.75 3.17 11.92
N PRO A 16 11.50 3.64 11.78
CA PRO A 16 11.05 4.23 10.53
C PRO A 16 11.83 5.52 10.26
N ARG A 17 12.50 5.59 9.11
CA ARG A 17 13.17 6.80 8.61
C ARG A 17 12.14 7.63 7.85
N GLY A 18 11.80 8.80 8.38
CA GLY A 18 10.90 9.77 7.75
C GLY A 18 9.41 9.42 7.90
N ASP A 19 8.55 10.42 7.69
CA ASP A 19 7.10 10.27 7.69
C ASP A 19 6.67 9.22 6.64
N GLU A 20 6.31 8.02 7.12
CA GLU A 20 5.94 6.87 6.28
C GLU A 20 4.48 6.93 5.79
N SER A 21 3.82 8.08 5.86
CA SER A 21 2.43 8.28 5.43
C SER A 21 2.15 7.93 3.97
N TRP A 22 3.19 7.85 3.13
CA TRP A 22 3.09 7.40 1.75
C TRP A 22 2.97 5.88 1.59
N LYS A 23 3.42 5.08 2.57
CA LYS A 23 3.36 3.62 2.49
C LYS A 23 1.92 3.13 2.61
N ILE A 24 1.56 2.17 1.75
CA ILE A 24 0.26 1.50 1.79
C ILE A 24 0.03 0.87 3.17
N THR A 25 1.03 0.23 3.77
CA THR A 25 0.91 -0.36 5.11
C THR A 25 0.51 0.67 6.18
N ALA A 26 1.07 1.89 6.13
CA ALA A 26 0.75 2.95 7.08
C ALA A 26 -0.67 3.49 6.89
N LYS A 27 -1.09 3.62 5.63
CA LYS A 27 -2.43 4.01 5.20
C LYS A 27 -3.52 3.02 5.65
N LEU A 28 -3.29 1.72 5.45
CA LEU A 28 -4.21 0.66 5.88
C LEU A 28 -4.33 0.62 7.41
N ALA A 29 -3.20 0.67 8.12
CA ALA A 29 -3.20 0.73 9.58
C ALA A 29 -3.89 1.98 10.14
N LYS A 30 -3.94 3.09 9.38
CA LYS A 30 -4.74 4.27 9.74
C LYS A 30 -6.24 4.00 9.57
N ALA A 31 -6.66 3.45 8.43
CA ALA A 31 -8.06 3.11 8.17
C ALA A 31 -8.62 2.10 9.17
N GLU A 32 -7.83 1.09 9.56
CA GLU A 32 -8.20 0.12 10.59
C GLU A 32 -8.38 0.77 11.97
N ARG A 33 -7.46 1.66 12.38
CA ARG A 33 -7.59 2.41 13.65
C ARG A 33 -8.81 3.32 13.67
N GLU A 34 -9.16 3.89 12.52
CA GLU A 34 -10.37 4.71 12.34
C GLU A 34 -11.64 3.87 12.21
N ASN A 35 -11.51 2.53 12.18
CA ASN A 35 -12.59 1.58 11.91
C ASN A 35 -13.38 1.95 10.64
N ARG A 36 -12.66 2.44 9.62
CA ARG A 36 -13.18 2.90 8.34
C ARG A 36 -12.98 1.82 7.27
N ILE A 37 -14.02 1.57 6.49
CA ILE A 37 -13.93 0.71 5.29
C ILE A 37 -13.07 1.43 4.25
N TRP A 38 -12.11 0.71 3.67
CA TRP A 38 -11.22 1.21 2.63
C TRP A 38 -11.29 0.30 1.39
N TRP A 39 -10.93 0.86 0.24
CA TRP A 39 -10.88 0.16 -1.04
C TRP A 39 -9.75 0.71 -1.91
N SER A 40 -9.44 -0.02 -2.98
CA SER A 40 -8.45 0.34 -3.98
C SER A 40 -8.96 -0.05 -5.37
N PHE A 41 -8.34 0.50 -6.41
CA PHE A 41 -8.60 0.11 -7.80
C PHE A 41 -7.36 -0.51 -8.41
N GLU A 42 -7.57 -1.47 -9.31
CA GLU A 42 -6.53 -2.12 -10.09
C GLU A 42 -6.78 -1.84 -11.58
N PHE A 43 -5.74 -1.44 -12.30
CA PHE A 43 -5.79 -1.17 -13.74
C PHE A 43 -4.79 -2.02 -14.51
N PHE A 44 -5.13 -2.30 -15.77
CA PHE A 44 -4.24 -2.99 -16.70
C PHE A 44 -3.66 -1.99 -17.71
N PRO A 45 -2.36 -2.06 -18.02
CA PRO A 45 -1.71 -1.13 -18.93
C PRO A 45 -2.30 -1.30 -20.34
N PRO A 46 -2.83 -0.22 -20.94
CA PRO A 46 -3.42 -0.28 -22.27
C PRO A 46 -2.34 -0.42 -23.33
N ARG A 47 -2.65 -1.14 -24.40
CA ARG A 47 -1.71 -1.39 -25.51
C ARG A 47 -1.73 -0.29 -26.58
N THR A 48 -2.56 0.73 -26.43
CA THR A 48 -2.75 1.80 -27.41
C THR A 48 -2.66 3.17 -26.75
N ALA A 49 -2.18 4.17 -27.49
CA ALA A 49 -2.08 5.55 -26.99
C ALA A 49 -3.46 6.14 -26.63
N GLN A 50 -4.50 5.82 -27.41
CA GLN A 50 -5.87 6.21 -27.08
C GLN A 50 -6.37 5.52 -25.79
N GLY A 51 -6.04 4.24 -25.60
CA GLY A 51 -6.37 3.53 -24.37
C GLY A 51 -5.68 4.13 -23.16
N LEU A 52 -4.47 4.65 -23.33
CA LEU A 52 -3.72 5.36 -22.28
C LEU A 52 -4.41 6.67 -21.87
N ASN A 53 -4.85 7.48 -22.82
CA ASN A 53 -5.62 8.70 -22.52
C ASN A 53 -6.92 8.37 -21.78
N ASN A 54 -7.67 7.37 -22.24
CA ASN A 54 -8.90 6.93 -21.57
C ASN A 54 -8.65 6.42 -20.14
N LEU A 55 -7.49 5.79 -19.90
CA LEU A 55 -7.10 5.35 -18.58
C LEU A 55 -6.82 6.55 -17.66
N TYR A 56 -6.07 7.54 -18.12
CA TYR A 56 -5.82 8.76 -17.34
C TYR A 56 -7.11 9.47 -16.96
N ASP A 57 -8.01 9.71 -17.92
CA ASP A 57 -9.33 10.32 -17.66
C ASP A 57 -10.17 9.50 -16.67
N ARG A 58 -9.98 8.17 -16.63
CA ARG A 58 -10.67 7.30 -15.69
C ARG A 58 -10.04 7.37 -14.30
N ILE A 59 -8.72 7.37 -14.19
CA ILE A 59 -8.01 7.49 -12.92
C ILE A 59 -8.35 8.82 -12.26
N GLU A 60 -8.38 9.91 -13.01
CA GLU A 60 -8.76 11.24 -12.50
C GLU A 60 -10.16 11.21 -11.88
N ARG A 61 -11.18 10.75 -12.63
CA ARG A 61 -12.55 10.64 -12.13
C ARG A 61 -12.71 9.70 -10.94
N MET A 62 -11.95 8.61 -10.91
CA MET A 62 -12.03 7.61 -9.83
C MET A 62 -11.24 8.04 -8.58
N SER A 63 -10.28 8.97 -8.73
CA SER A 63 -9.57 9.57 -7.60
C SER A 63 -10.51 10.34 -6.68
N ASP A 64 -11.56 10.96 -7.23
CA ASP A 64 -12.59 11.69 -6.46
C ASP A 64 -13.38 10.79 -5.49
N LEU A 65 -13.38 9.47 -5.72
CA LEU A 65 -14.01 8.51 -4.82
C LEU A 65 -13.17 8.25 -3.57
N GLY A 66 -11.91 8.72 -3.51
CA GLY A 66 -11.03 8.53 -2.36
C GLY A 66 -10.56 7.09 -2.12
N PRO A 67 -10.08 6.35 -3.15
CA PRO A 67 -9.41 5.08 -2.92
C PRO A 67 -8.12 5.27 -2.09
N GLU A 68 -7.74 4.27 -1.29
CA GLU A 68 -6.56 4.39 -0.43
C GLU A 68 -5.25 4.31 -1.24
N PHE A 69 -5.28 3.51 -2.31
CA PHE A 69 -4.21 3.38 -3.29
C PHE A 69 -4.78 2.86 -4.62
N VAL A 70 -3.94 2.89 -5.67
CA VAL A 70 -4.23 2.35 -6.99
C VAL A 70 -3.10 1.41 -7.38
N ASP A 71 -3.44 0.26 -7.94
CA ASP A 71 -2.51 -0.70 -8.50
C ASP A 71 -2.54 -0.68 -10.03
N ILE A 72 -1.39 -0.83 -10.65
CA ILE A 72 -1.24 -0.97 -12.10
C ILE A 72 -0.36 -2.20 -12.32
N THR A 73 -0.94 -3.21 -12.98
CA THR A 73 -0.26 -4.48 -13.30
C THR A 73 0.84 -4.34 -14.35
#